data_AF-A0A0N5BX40-F1
#
_entry.id   AF-A0A0N5BX40-F1
#
_cell.length_a   1.000
_cell.length_b   1.000
_cell.length_c   1.000
_cell.angle_alpha   90.00
_cell.angle_beta   90.00
_cell.angle_gamma   90.00
#
_symmetry.space_group_name_H-M   'P 1'
#
loop_
_entity.id
_entity.type
_entity.pdbx_description
1 polymer ?
#
loop_
_entity_poly.entity_id
_entity_poly.type
_entity_poly.pdbx_seq_one_letter_code
_entity_poly.pdbx_strand_id
1 'polypeptide(L)'
;MTDQICEESYLDRKKKYIERKEFLVGMLEAQSKSLSNQARFIVAVNKGKIIWQNRLKSIVDQLIKEKFDPDPVKAWKDYIKKKELEMCGEVEIEEEEESEDNETSTDAELRKGLADFGYLLNTAFIKFSEEEKDRLLKESDASY
;
A
#
# COMPACT_ATOMS: atom_id res chain seq x y z
N MET A 1 1.67 27.50 41.03
CA MET A 1 0.70 26.43 40.76
C MET A 1 0.23 26.49 39.31
N THR A 2 -0.33 27.60 38.83
CA THR A 2 -0.80 27.75 37.43
C THR A 2 0.33 27.73 36.40
N ASP A 3 1.49 28.32 36.72
CA ASP A 3 2.60 28.45 35.78
C ASP A 3 3.24 27.09 35.46
N GLN A 4 3.37 26.22 36.47
CA GLN A 4 3.85 24.84 36.32
C GLN A 4 2.91 24.00 35.44
N ILE A 5 1.59 24.12 35.64
CA ILE A 5 0.59 23.43 34.80
C ILE A 5 0.66 23.91 33.34
N CYS A 6 0.95 25.20 33.12
CA CYS A 6 1.10 25.77 31.78
C CYS A 6 2.37 25.25 31.08
N GLU A 7 3.49 25.18 31.80
CA GLU A 7 4.76 24.65 31.29
C GLU A 7 4.66 23.16 30.95
N GLU A 8 4.07 22.34 31.83
CA GLU A 8 3.81 20.92 31.59
C GLU A 8 2.94 20.72 30.35
N SER A 9 1.82 21.47 30.26
CA SER A 9 0.92 21.41 29.10
C SER A 9 1.61 21.82 27.80
N TYR A 10 2.54 22.76 27.84
CA TYR A 10 3.30 23.20 26.68
C TYR A 10 4.27 22.11 26.20
N LEU A 11 5.01 21.49 27.12
CA LEU A 11 5.94 20.40 26.81
C LEU A 11 5.21 19.19 26.22
N ASP A 12 4.07 18.81 26.78
CA ASP A 12 3.25 17.70 26.29
C ASP A 12 2.75 17.94 24.87
N ARG A 13 2.23 19.15 24.58
CA ARG A 13 1.79 19.50 23.23
C ARG A 13 2.95 19.49 22.25
N LYS A 14 4.11 20.05 22.64
CA LYS A 14 5.32 20.06 21.81
C LYS A 14 5.72 18.64 21.43
N LYS A 15 5.71 17.72 22.39
CA LYS A 15 5.99 16.29 22.15
C LYS A 15 4.98 15.69 21.16
N LYS A 16 3.68 15.88 21.38
CA LYS A 16 2.62 15.38 20.47
C LYS A 16 2.73 15.94 19.05
N TYR A 17 3.15 17.20 18.88
CA TYR A 17 3.38 17.77 17.54
C TYR A 17 4.58 17.13 16.83
N ILE A 18 5.65 16.81 17.57
CA ILE A 18 6.81 16.10 17.01
C ILE A 18 6.39 14.71 16.56
N GLU A 19 5.69 13.96 17.41
CA GLU A 19 5.18 12.62 17.10
C GLU A 19 4.25 12.64 15.87
N ARG A 20 3.32 13.60 15.80
CA ARG A 20 2.43 13.77 14.64
C ARG A 20 3.22 14.07 13.37
N LYS A 21 4.25 14.92 13.45
CA LYS A 21 5.10 15.25 12.30
C LYS A 21 5.81 14.00 11.79
N GLU A 22 6.43 13.23 12.68
CA GLU A 22 7.13 11.99 12.31
C GLU A 22 6.19 10.97 11.68
N PHE A 23 4.98 10.82 12.24
CA PHE A 23 3.94 9.95 11.67
C PHE A 23 3.57 10.35 10.23
N LEU A 24 3.29 11.64 10.01
CA LEU A 24 2.91 12.14 8.69
C LEU A 24 4.04 11.98 7.67
N VAL A 25 5.30 12.23 8.08
CA VAL A 25 6.46 12.03 7.21
C VAL A 25 6.57 10.56 6.78
N GLY A 26 6.48 9.61 7.70
CA GLY A 26 6.56 8.20 7.36
C GLY A 26 5.40 7.72 6.48
N MET A 27 4.18 8.21 6.72
CA MET A 27 3.03 7.94 5.85
C MET A 27 3.25 8.44 4.42
N LEU A 28 3.75 9.68 4.27
CA LEU A 28 4.03 10.27 2.96
C LEU A 28 5.18 9.54 2.24
N GLU A 29 6.20 9.10 2.96
CA GLU A 29 7.29 8.29 2.41
C GLU A 29 6.78 6.93 1.90
N ALA A 30 5.89 6.27 2.65
CA ALA A 30 5.26 5.02 2.23
C ALA A 30 4.40 5.22 0.96
N GLN A 31 3.58 6.28 0.92
CA GLN A 31 2.80 6.63 -0.26
C GLN A 31 3.67 6.94 -1.48
N SER A 32 4.76 7.70 -1.29
CA SER A 32 5.71 8.02 -2.37
C SER A 32 6.37 6.77 -2.95
N LYS A 33 6.77 5.81 -2.10
CA LYS A 33 7.30 4.51 -2.52
C LYS A 33 6.26 3.69 -3.29
N SER A 34 5.03 3.65 -2.80
CA SER A 34 3.92 2.95 -3.47
C SER A 34 3.68 3.49 -4.88
N LEU A 35 3.55 4.82 -5.03
CA LEU A 35 3.41 5.49 -6.33
C LEU A 35 4.62 5.24 -7.25
N SER A 36 5.83 5.26 -6.71
CA SER A 36 7.05 4.98 -7.47
C SER A 36 7.07 3.55 -8.01
N ASN A 37 6.62 2.58 -7.21
CA ASN A 37 6.51 1.19 -7.62
C ASN A 37 5.38 0.98 -8.64
N GLN A 38 4.24 1.66 -8.50
CA GLN A 38 3.18 1.68 -9.51
C GLN A 38 3.69 2.22 -10.86
N ALA A 39 4.44 3.32 -10.85
CA ALA A 39 5.02 3.88 -12.08
C ALA A 39 6.02 2.91 -12.72
N ARG A 40 6.91 2.30 -11.92
CA ARG A 40 7.85 1.27 -12.39
C ARG A 40 7.12 0.08 -13.02
N PHE A 41 6.03 -0.36 -12.39
CA PHE A 41 5.21 -1.46 -12.87
C PHE A 41 4.59 -1.14 -14.23
N ILE A 42 3.94 0.03 -14.39
CA ILE A 42 3.33 0.45 -15.66
C ILE A 42 4.39 0.49 -16.77
N VAL A 43 5.57 1.05 -16.49
CA VAL A 43 6.67 1.08 -17.46
C VAL A 43 7.16 -0.33 -17.83
N ALA A 44 7.21 -1.26 -16.88
CA ALA A 44 7.60 -2.64 -17.13
C ALA A 44 6.56 -3.40 -17.97
N VAL A 45 5.27 -3.17 -17.73
CA VAL A 45 4.16 -3.74 -18.52
C VAL A 45 4.19 -3.19 -19.95
N ASN A 46 4.33 -1.87 -20.13
CA ASN A 46 4.41 -1.26 -21.46
C ASN A 46 5.64 -1.74 -22.27
N LYS A 47 6.74 -2.07 -21.60
CA LYS A 47 7.94 -2.65 -22.22
C LYS A 47 7.81 -4.16 -22.49
N GLY A 48 6.70 -4.80 -22.11
CA GLY A 48 6.48 -6.24 -22.28
C GLY A 48 7.32 -7.11 -21.35
N LYS A 49 7.92 -6.55 -20.29
CA LYS A 49 8.68 -7.33 -19.30
C LYS A 49 7.76 -8.13 -18.37
N ILE A 50 6.61 -7.54 -18.04
CA ILE A 50 5.55 -8.18 -17.26
C ILE A 50 4.38 -8.41 -18.19
N ILE A 51 3.96 -9.67 -18.33
CA ILE A 51 2.86 -10.06 -19.21
C ILE A 51 1.60 -10.18 -18.37
N TRP A 52 0.73 -9.16 -18.45
CA TRP A 52 -0.52 -9.09 -17.69
C TRP A 52 -1.55 -10.17 -18.06
N GLN A 53 -1.49 -10.70 -19.29
CA GLN A 53 -2.42 -11.73 -19.77
C GLN A 53 -2.18 -13.13 -19.20
N ASN A 54 -1.16 -13.33 -18.36
CA ASN A 54 -0.87 -14.65 -17.79
C ASN A 54 -1.69 -14.92 -16.52
N ARG A 55 -1.66 -16.17 -16.04
CA ARG A 55 -2.24 -16.57 -14.76
C ARG A 55 -1.64 -15.73 -13.61
N LEU A 56 -2.46 -15.32 -12.65
CA LEU A 56 -2.07 -14.53 -11.46
C LEU A 56 -0.81 -15.05 -10.76
N LYS A 57 -0.67 -16.38 -10.60
CA LYS A 57 0.53 -17.02 -10.01
C LYS A 57 1.82 -16.60 -10.73
N SER A 58 1.81 -16.59 -12.06
CA SER A 58 2.97 -16.19 -12.86
C SER A 58 3.26 -14.69 -12.78
N ILE A 59 2.24 -13.86 -12.56
CA ILE A 59 2.42 -12.41 -12.41
C ILE A 59 3.13 -12.13 -11.08
N VAL A 60 2.69 -12.75 -9.99
CA VAL A 60 3.34 -12.64 -8.68
C VAL A 60 4.80 -13.11 -8.75
N ASP A 61 5.07 -14.24 -9.41
CA ASP A 61 6.45 -14.73 -9.61
C ASP A 61 7.31 -13.74 -10.42
N GLN A 62 6.74 -13.09 -11.45
CA GLN A 62 7.42 -12.05 -12.23
C GLN A 62 7.72 -10.81 -11.38
N LEU A 63 6.79 -10.40 -10.50
CA LEU A 63 6.97 -9.27 -9.58
C LEU A 63 8.09 -9.55 -8.56
N ILE A 64 8.12 -10.77 -8.01
CA ILE A 64 9.18 -11.20 -7.08
C ILE A 64 10.54 -11.21 -7.81
N LYS A 65 10.59 -11.71 -9.04
CA LYS A 65 11.82 -11.74 -9.86
C LYS A 65 12.36 -10.35 -10.17
N GLU A 66 11.48 -9.40 -10.46
CA GLU A 66 11.84 -7.99 -10.73
C GLU A 66 12.05 -7.17 -9.44
N LYS A 67 11.99 -7.80 -8.26
CA LYS A 67 12.20 -7.19 -6.93
C LYS A 67 11.29 -5.99 -6.69
N PHE A 68 9.99 -6.16 -6.95
CA PHE A 68 9.00 -5.21 -6.47
C PHE A 68 8.81 -5.35 -4.96
N ASP A 69 8.65 -4.23 -4.27
CA ASP A 69 8.39 -4.25 -2.84
C ASP A 69 6.90 -4.61 -2.59
N PRO A 70 6.62 -5.38 -1.52
CA PRO A 70 5.28 -5.50 -0.95
C PRO A 70 4.71 -4.11 -0.61
N ASP A 71 3.38 -3.99 -0.52
CA ASP A 71 2.70 -2.71 -0.29
C ASP A 71 3.34 -1.88 0.86
N PRO A 72 4.05 -0.79 0.52
CA PRO A 72 4.72 0.03 1.52
C PRO A 72 3.75 0.70 2.50
N VAL A 73 2.50 0.95 2.07
CA VAL A 73 1.46 1.57 2.91
C VAL A 73 0.92 0.56 3.91
N LYS A 74 0.69 -0.69 3.48
CA LYS A 74 0.32 -1.79 4.37
C LYS A 74 1.40 -2.04 5.42
N ALA A 75 2.67 -2.13 4.99
CA ALA A 75 3.80 -2.29 5.91
C ALA A 75 3.92 -1.13 6.92
N TRP A 76 3.60 0.11 6.51
CA TRP A 76 3.56 1.25 7.42
C TRP A 76 2.40 1.16 8.42
N LYS A 77 1.19 0.80 7.98
CA LYS A 77 0.04 0.57 8.87
C LYS A 77 0.36 -0.50 9.92
N ASP A 78 0.96 -1.62 9.51
CA ASP A 78 1.34 -2.72 10.40
C ASP A 78 2.41 -2.27 11.42
N TYR A 79 3.39 -1.47 10.99
CA TYR A 79 4.40 -0.90 11.88
C TYR A 79 3.77 0.02 12.94
N ILE A 80 2.83 0.88 12.55
CA ILE A 80 2.11 1.75 13.48
C ILE A 80 1.25 0.94 14.44
N LYS A 81 0.48 -0.03 13.93
CA LYS A 81 -0.35 -0.91 14.77
C LYS A 81 0.48 -1.63 15.81
N LYS A 82 1.66 -2.14 15.43
CA LYS A 82 2.60 -2.76 16.37
C LYS A 82 3.11 -1.77 17.41
N LYS A 83 3.47 -0.56 17.02
CA LYS A 83 3.95 0.48 17.94
C LYS A 83 2.85 0.92 18.92
N GLU A 84 1.60 0.98 18.48
CA GLU A 84 0.45 1.26 19.33
C GLU A 84 0.18 0.12 20.34
N LEU A 85 0.26 -1.13 19.89
CA LEU A 85 0.15 -2.32 20.76
C LEU A 85 1.23 -2.33 21.86
N GLU A 86 2.47 -1.97 21.51
CA GLU A 86 3.58 -1.85 22.47
C GLU A 86 3.35 -0.75 23.51
N MET A 87 2.60 0.31 23.17
CA MET A 87 2.32 1.41 24.09
C MET A 87 1.05 1.21 24.94
N CYS A 88 0.02 0.54 24.41
CA CYS A 88 -1.27 0.37 25.10
C CYS A 88 -1.41 -0.95 25.88
N GLY A 89 -0.55 -1.96 25.63
CA GLY A 89 -0.58 -3.22 26.38
C GLY A 89 -1.86 -4.06 26.25
N GLU A 90 -2.81 -3.65 25.41
CA GLU A 90 -4.07 -4.33 25.14
C GLU A 90 -4.12 -4.88 23.71
N VAL A 91 -4.62 -6.11 23.62
CA VAL A 91 -4.77 -6.95 22.44
C VAL A 91 -6.02 -6.53 21.65
N GLU A 92 -5.84 -6.46 20.33
CA GLU A 92 -6.86 -6.46 19.27
C GLU A 92 -7.97 -5.40 19.28
N ILE A 93 -7.98 -4.60 18.20
CA ILE A 93 -9.20 -4.47 17.39
C ILE A 93 -8.82 -4.92 15.98
N GLU A 94 -9.38 -6.06 15.57
CA GLU A 94 -9.50 -6.50 14.19
C GLU A 94 -10.29 -5.45 13.40
N GLU A 95 -9.83 -5.12 12.20
CA GLU A 95 -10.66 -4.69 11.06
C GLU A 95 -9.73 -4.40 9.88
N GLU A 96 -9.51 -5.41 9.06
CA GLU A 96 -9.55 -5.30 7.58
C GLU A 96 -9.58 -6.73 7.05
N GLU A 97 -10.81 -7.17 6.77
CA GLU A 97 -11.26 -8.30 5.95
C GLU A 97 -10.17 -9.19 5.32
N GLU A 98 -10.12 -10.46 5.71
CA GLU A 98 -9.92 -11.52 4.72
C GLU A 98 -10.64 -12.78 5.18
N SER A 99 -11.70 -13.08 4.43
CA SER A 99 -12.53 -14.29 4.44
C SER A 99 -11.83 -15.53 4.97
N GLU A 100 -12.45 -16.16 5.96
CA GLU A 100 -12.38 -17.62 6.13
C GLU A 100 -12.61 -18.29 4.77
N ASP A 101 -11.61 -19.01 4.26
CA ASP A 101 -11.93 -20.31 3.67
C ASP A 101 -10.72 -21.24 3.70
N ASN A 102 -11.03 -22.50 4.03
CA ASN A 102 -10.11 -23.61 4.00
C ASN A 102 -9.49 -23.75 2.60
N GLU A 103 -8.19 -24.09 2.51
CA GLU A 103 -7.61 -25.08 1.57
C GLU A 103 -6.10 -24.87 1.29
N THR A 104 -5.34 -25.97 1.34
CA THR A 104 -3.98 -26.26 0.79
C THR A 104 -2.86 -25.20 0.93
N SER A 105 -1.70 -25.59 1.48
CA SER A 105 -0.59 -24.66 1.82
C SER A 105 -0.06 -23.81 0.65
N THR A 106 -0.21 -24.28 -0.60
CA THR A 106 0.19 -23.57 -1.81
C THR A 106 -0.78 -22.46 -2.21
N ASP A 107 -2.07 -22.53 -1.83
CA ASP A 107 -3.04 -21.47 -2.11
C ASP A 107 -2.88 -20.30 -1.12
N ALA A 108 -2.55 -20.60 0.13
CA ALA A 108 -2.29 -19.59 1.16
C ALA A 108 -1.10 -18.66 0.82
N GLU A 109 0.01 -19.21 0.29
CA GLU A 109 1.16 -18.39 -0.14
C GLU A 109 0.81 -17.47 -1.32
N LEU A 110 -0.05 -17.95 -2.22
CA LEU A 110 -0.49 -17.16 -3.36
C LEU A 110 -1.49 -16.08 -2.97
N ARG A 111 -2.40 -16.36 -2.04
CA ARG A 111 -3.29 -15.35 -1.47
C ARG A 111 -2.50 -14.27 -0.74
N LYS A 112 -1.49 -14.66 0.05
CA LYS A 112 -0.58 -13.71 0.69
C LYS A 112 0.18 -12.85 -0.33
N GLY A 113 0.78 -13.46 -1.35
CA GLY A 113 1.45 -12.71 -2.41
C GLY A 113 0.49 -11.80 -3.18
N LEU A 114 -0.75 -12.23 -3.39
CA LEU A 114 -1.80 -11.43 -4.01
C LEU A 114 -2.17 -10.22 -3.15
N ALA A 115 -2.32 -10.41 -1.84
CA ALA A 115 -2.58 -9.33 -0.89
C ALA A 115 -1.40 -8.34 -0.81
N ASP A 116 -0.16 -8.81 -0.90
CA ASP A 116 1.05 -7.99 -0.83
C ASP A 116 1.27 -7.14 -2.10
N PHE A 117 0.89 -7.66 -3.27
CA PHE A 117 1.01 -6.95 -4.56
C PHE A 117 -0.31 -6.36 -5.07
N GLY A 118 -1.40 -6.48 -4.31
CA GLY A 118 -2.74 -6.03 -4.71
C GLY A 118 -2.78 -4.56 -5.13
N TYR A 119 -1.99 -3.69 -4.48
CA TYR A 119 -1.90 -2.26 -4.82
C TYR A 119 -1.39 -1.99 -6.25
N LEU A 120 -0.58 -2.89 -6.82
CA LEU A 120 -0.14 -2.84 -8.21
C LEU A 120 -1.20 -3.42 -9.15
N LEU A 121 -1.75 -4.57 -8.78
CA LEU A 121 -2.70 -5.32 -9.61
C LEU A 121 -4.04 -4.58 -9.78
N ASN A 122 -4.58 -4.01 -8.70
CA ASN A 122 -5.82 -3.23 -8.75
C ASN A 122 -5.67 -1.97 -9.61
N THR A 123 -4.53 -1.29 -9.49
CA THR A 123 -4.22 -0.12 -10.31
C THR A 123 -4.10 -0.49 -11.78
N ALA A 124 -3.46 -1.62 -12.08
CA ALA A 124 -3.32 -2.14 -13.43
C ALA A 124 -4.67 -2.52 -14.04
N PHE A 125 -5.53 -3.18 -13.28
CA PHE A 125 -6.87 -3.57 -13.73
C PHE A 125 -7.68 -2.34 -14.17
N ILE A 126 -7.63 -1.25 -13.41
CA ILE A 126 -8.33 0.01 -13.73
C ILE A 126 -7.68 0.71 -14.93
N LYS A 127 -6.35 0.76 -14.99
CA LYS A 127 -5.62 1.50 -16.04
C LYS A 127 -5.57 0.80 -17.40
N PHE A 128 -5.60 -0.53 -17.40
CA PHE A 128 -5.62 -1.34 -18.61
C PHE A 128 -7.02 -1.91 -18.91
N SER A 129 -8.06 -1.52 -18.17
CA SER A 129 -9.43 -1.85 -18.54
C SER A 129 -9.73 -1.27 -19.91
N GLU A 130 -10.54 -2.01 -20.68
CA GLU A 130 -10.95 -1.59 -22.02
C GLU A 130 -11.66 -0.23 -21.99
N GLU A 131 -12.36 0.08 -20.89
CA GLU A 131 -13.06 1.35 -20.67
C GLU A 131 -12.13 2.56 -20.56
N GLU A 132 -11.00 2.47 -19.84
CA GLU A 132 -10.04 3.59 -19.74
C GLU A 132 -9.28 3.77 -21.05
N LYS A 133 -8.95 2.66 -21.74
CA LYS A 133 -8.38 2.70 -23.10
C LYS A 133 -9.34 3.40 -24.07
N ASP A 134 -10.62 3.04 -24.05
CA ASP A 134 -11.64 3.60 -24.94
C ASP A 134 -11.96 5.07 -24.60
N ARG A 135 -11.90 5.44 -23.32
CA ARG A 135 -11.99 6.84 -22.88
C ARG A 135 -10.83 7.68 -23.44
N LEU A 136 -9.60 7.18 -23.36
CA LEU A 136 -8.42 7.88 -23.89
C LEU A 136 -8.47 8.04 -25.42
N LEU A 137 -8.96 7.02 -26.15
CA LEU A 137 -9.19 7.16 -27.59
C LEU A 137 -10.23 8.25 -27.88
N LYS A 138 -11.35 8.28 -27.16
CA LYS A 138 -12.38 9.31 -27.34
C LYS A 138 -11.88 10.72 -27.03
N GLU A 139 -11.07 10.91 -25.99
CA GLU A 139 -10.45 12.21 -25.67
C GLU A 139 -9.44 12.63 -26.76
N SER A 140 -8.66 11.70 -27.31
CA SER A 140 -7.74 11.96 -28.42
C SER A 140 -8.49 12.35 -29.70
N ASP A 141 -9.54 11.61 -30.05
CA ASP A 141 -10.35 11.84 -31.25
C ASP A 141 -11.19 13.13 -31.14
N ALA A 142 -11.55 13.55 -29.91
CA ALA A 142 -12.28 14.79 -29.66
C ALA A 142 -11.39 16.05 -29.62
N SER A 143 -10.06 15.88 -29.55
CA SER A 143 -9.08 16.97 -29.54
C SER A 143 -8.61 17.38 -30.95
N TYR A 144 -9.29 16.86 -31.99
CA TYR A 144 -9.07 17.19 -33.41
C TYR A 144 -10.20 18.02 -34.01
#